data_AF-A0AAW3MXW1-F1
#
_entry.id   AF-A0AAW3MXW1-F1
#
_cell.length_a   1.000
_cell.length_b   1.000
_cell.length_c   1.000
_cell.angle_alpha   90.00
_cell.angle_beta   90.00
_cell.angle_gamma   90.00
#
_symmetry.space_group_name_H-M   'P 1'
#
loop_
_entity.id
_entity.type
_entity.pdbx_description
1 polymer ?
#
loop_
_entity_poly.entity_id
_entity_poly.type
_entity_poly.pdbx_seq_one_letter_code
_entity_poly.pdbx_strand_id
1 'polypeptide(L)' 'MEKAWLVEIRVKDWVHVIEGESRVVTYEEVLAVHEVAARHAGFDQFERRSLHDPIIRRLMMTRQLTLADCCAPDAVEIDI' A
#
# COMPACT_ATOMS: atom_id res chain seq x y z
N MET A 1 23.38 1.03 1.68
CA MET A 1 23.06 0.10 0.57
C MET A 1 21.56 -0.07 0.57
N GLU A 2 20.91 -0.01 -0.60
CA GLU A 2 19.49 -0.27 -0.70
C GLU A 2 19.22 -1.77 -0.47
N LYS A 3 18.07 -2.05 0.12
CA LYS A 3 17.56 -3.40 0.37
C LYS A 3 16.15 -3.51 -0.21
N ALA A 4 15.67 -4.72 -0.39
CA ALA A 4 14.32 -4.98 -0.81
C ALA A 4 13.36 -5.00 0.37
N TRP A 5 12.17 -4.44 0.15
CA TRP A 5 11.13 -4.32 1.17
C TRP A 5 9.78 -4.69 0.56
N LEU A 6 8.99 -5.43 1.33
CA LEU A 6 7.56 -5.61 1.09
C LEU A 6 6.79 -4.63 1.98
N VAL A 7 6.12 -3.67 1.35
CA VAL A 7 5.37 -2.60 2.03
C VAL A 7 3.90 -2.97 2.04
N GLU A 8 3.27 -3.00 3.21
CA GLU A 8 1.83 -3.17 3.33
C GLU A 8 1.13 -1.84 3.02
N ILE A 9 0.16 -1.84 2.11
CA ILE A 9 -0.77 -0.72 1.92
C ILE A 9 -2.09 -1.10 2.59
N ARG A 10 -2.54 -0.26 3.52
CA ARG A 10 -3.70 -0.52 4.38
C ARG A 10 -4.67 0.66 4.39
N VAL A 11 -5.94 0.38 4.66
CA VAL A 11 -6.95 1.39 5.00
C VAL A 11 -6.71 1.91 6.42
N LYS A 12 -6.59 3.23 6.58
CA LYS A 12 -6.37 3.94 7.86
C LYS A 12 -7.39 3.52 8.90
N ASP A 13 -6.98 3.33 10.15
CA ASP A 13 -7.79 2.67 11.19
C ASP A 13 -9.12 3.37 11.50
N TRP A 14 -9.20 4.69 11.30
CA TRP A 14 -10.42 5.48 11.48
C TRP A 14 -11.37 5.48 10.28
N VAL A 15 -10.98 4.90 9.14
CA VAL A 15 -11.86 4.71 7.98
C VAL A 15 -12.63 3.41 8.17
N HIS A 16 -13.95 3.49 7.98
CA HIS A 16 -14.83 2.33 8.07
C HIS A 16 -14.51 1.34 6.94
N VAL A 17 -14.45 0.06 7.30
CA VAL A 17 -14.29 -1.07 6.38
C VAL A 17 -15.43 -2.03 6.65
N ILE A 18 -16.06 -2.54 5.59
CA ILE A 18 -17.19 -3.47 5.69
C ILE A 18 -16.74 -4.73 6.44
N GLU A 19 -17.62 -5.25 7.31
CA GLU A 19 -17.33 -6.46 8.08
C GLU A 19 -17.00 -7.64 7.15
N GLY A 20 -15.91 -8.34 7.44
CA GLY A 20 -15.39 -9.43 6.60
C GLY A 20 -14.42 -9.00 5.50
N GLU A 21 -14.26 -7.69 5.21
CA GLU A 21 -13.21 -7.22 4.30
C GLU A 21 -11.86 -7.01 5.03
N SER A 22 -10.76 -7.31 4.32
CA SER A 22 -9.42 -7.01 4.82
C SER A 22 -9.16 -5.50 4.81
N ARG A 23 -8.51 -4.98 5.86
CA ARG A 23 -7.97 -3.61 5.84
C ARG A 23 -6.79 -3.47 4.88
N VAL A 24 -6.09 -4.56 4.58
CA VAL A 24 -5.01 -4.56 3.60
C VAL A 24 -5.61 -4.34 2.21
N VAL A 25 -5.03 -3.41 1.48
CA VAL A 25 -5.41 -3.06 0.10
C VAL A 25 -4.53 -3.82 -0.88
N THR A 26 -3.22 -3.73 -0.69
CA THR A 26 -2.20 -4.39 -1.53
C THR A 26 -0.88 -4.44 -0.78
N TYR A 27 0.10 -5.13 -1.37
CA TYR A 27 1.51 -4.99 -1.02
C TYR A 27 2.27 -4.36 -2.19
N GLU A 28 3.34 -3.64 -1.88
CA GLU A 28 4.25 -3.04 -2.86
C GLU A 28 5.69 -3.46 -2.55
N GLU A 29 6.37 -4.03 -3.53
CA GLU A 29 7.80 -4.34 -3.43
C GLU A 29 8.62 -3.14 -3.91
N VAL A 30 9.57 -2.68 -3.08
CA VAL A 30 10.41 -1.52 -3.36
C VAL A 30 11.84 -1.72 -2.88
N LEU A 31 12.78 -0.97 -3.49
CA LEU A 31 14.14 -0.84 -2.99
C LEU A 31 14.26 0.44 -2.16
N ALA A 32 14.83 0.33 -0.96
CA ALA A 32 15.03 1.48 -0.07
C ALA A 32 16.16 1.25 0.94
N VAL A 33 16.68 2.36 1.49
CA VAL A 33 17.80 2.35 2.43
C VAL A 33 17.41 2.00 3.87
N HIS A 34 16.13 2.16 4.25
CA HIS A 34 15.58 1.81 5.57
C HIS A 34 14.04 1.77 5.50
N GLU A 35 13.40 1.22 6.54
CA GLU A 35 11.94 1.00 6.62
C GLU A 35 11.11 2.24 6.29
N VAL A 36 11.39 3.39 6.93
CA VAL A 36 10.61 4.63 6.68
C VAL A 36 10.67 5.08 5.21
N ALA A 37 11.84 4.94 4.57
CA ALA A 37 11.99 5.26 3.16
C ALA A 37 11.25 4.24 2.28
N ALA A 38 11.26 2.96 2.66
CA ALA A 38 10.49 1.92 1.99
C ALA A 38 8.99 2.23 2.03
N ARG A 39 8.45 2.61 3.18
CA ARG A 39 7.03 2.94 3.35
C ARG A 39 6.59 4.11 2.46
N HIS A 40 7.40 5.17 2.37
CA HIS A 40 7.12 6.27 1.44
C HIS A 40 7.20 5.82 -0.01
N ALA A 41 8.26 5.12 -0.40
CA ALA A 41 8.42 4.61 -1.77
C ALA A 41 7.29 3.66 -2.18
N GLY A 42 6.86 2.78 -1.27
CA GLY A 42 5.74 1.88 -1.48
C GLY A 42 4.43 2.63 -1.65
N PHE A 43 4.17 3.66 -0.84
CA PHE A 43 2.97 4.49 -1.00
C PHE A 43 2.98 5.27 -2.33
N ASP A 44 4.11 5.85 -2.72
CA ASP A 44 4.26 6.55 -4.01
C ASP A 44 4.08 5.60 -5.21
N GLN A 45 4.54 4.34 -5.08
CA GLN A 45 4.31 3.31 -6.08
C GLN A 45 2.84 2.91 -6.16
N PHE A 46 2.19 2.69 -5.02
CA PHE A 46 0.76 2.42 -4.93
C PHE A 46 -0.09 3.56 -5.54
N GLU A 47 0.24 4.82 -5.25
CA GLU A 47 -0.43 5.98 -5.82
C GLU A 47 -0.36 5.94 -7.36
N ARG A 48 0.82 5.74 -7.93
CA ARG A 48 0.99 5.61 -9.39
C ARG A 48 0.21 4.43 -9.96
N ARG A 49 0.24 3.28 -9.29
CA ARG A 49 -0.53 2.09 -9.70
C ARG A 49 -2.03 2.35 -9.64
N SER A 50 -2.54 3.08 -8.66
CA SER A 50 -3.97 3.37 -8.54
C SER A 50 -4.55 4.12 -9.76
N LEU A 51 -3.70 4.86 -10.48
CA LEU A 51 -4.07 5.61 -11.69
C LEU A 51 -4.09 4.75 -12.96
N HIS A 52 -3.27 3.70 -13.03
CA HIS A 52 -2.99 2.97 -14.27
C HIS A 52 -3.29 1.47 -14.21
N ASP A 53 -3.22 0.84 -13.04
CA ASP A 53 -3.52 -0.57 -12.83
C ASP A 53 -5.05 -0.76 -12.68
N PRO A 54 -5.72 -1.42 -13.66
CA PRO A 54 -7.16 -1.59 -13.64
C PRO A 54 -7.65 -2.45 -12.46
N ILE A 55 -6.81 -3.34 -11.93
CA ILE A 55 -7.16 -4.20 -10.78
C ILE A 55 -7.24 -3.34 -9.52
N ILE A 56 -6.19 -2.56 -9.25
CA ILE A 56 -6.15 -1.65 -8.09
C ILE A 56 -7.26 -0.60 -8.20
N ARG A 57 -7.43 0.00 -9.38
CA ARG A 57 -8.48 0.99 -9.61
C ARG A 57 -9.88 0.41 -9.35
N ARG A 58 -10.17 -0.80 -9.82
CA ARG A 58 -11.45 -1.47 -9.58
C ARG A 58 -11.64 -1.81 -8.10
N LEU A 59 -10.60 -2.26 -7.41
CA LEU A 59 -10.63 -2.53 -5.97
C LEU A 59 -11.02 -1.27 -5.19
N MET A 60 -10.31 -0.16 -5.43
CA MET A 60 -10.58 1.13 -4.78
C MET A 60 -12.01 1.62 -5.05
N MET A 61 -12.49 1.53 -6.31
CA MET A 61 -13.85 1.92 -6.66
C MET A 61 -14.92 1.05 -5.99
N THR A 62 -14.72 -0.27 -5.97
CA THR A 62 -15.68 -1.22 -5.37
C THR A 62 -15.82 -0.98 -3.88
N ARG A 63 -14.71 -0.66 -3.22
CA ARG A 63 -14.65 -0.39 -1.78
C ARG A 63 -14.91 1.08 -1.43
N GLN A 64 -15.19 1.93 -2.42
CA GLN A 64 -15.41 3.38 -2.28
C GLN A 64 -14.26 4.08 -1.54
N LEU A 65 -13.03 3.64 -1.78
CA LEU A 65 -11.82 4.19 -1.17
C LEU A 65 -11.17 5.24 -2.06
N THR A 66 -10.56 6.23 -1.43
CA THR A 66 -9.64 7.18 -2.05
C THR A 66 -8.21 6.95 -1.54
N LEU A 67 -7.21 7.53 -2.21
CA LEU A 67 -5.83 7.49 -1.73
C LEU A 67 -5.69 8.08 -0.33
N ALA A 68 -6.50 9.07 0.02
CA ALA A 68 -6.51 9.69 1.34
C ALA A 68 -6.97 8.73 2.45
N ASP A 69 -7.68 7.66 2.12
CA ASP A 69 -8.12 6.64 3.06
C ASP A 69 -7.06 5.58 3.35
N CYS A 70 -6.00 5.54 2.53
CA CYS A 70 -4.94 4.54 2.61
C CYS A 70 -3.70 5.07 3.35
N CYS A 71 -2.88 4.16 3.84
CA CYS A 71 -1.56 4.42 4.42
C CYS A 71 -0.63 3.24 4.16
N ALA A 72 0.68 3.46 4.35
CA ALA A 72 1.69 2.41 4.43
C ALA A 72 2.16 2.29 5.88
N PRO A 73 1.50 1.48 6.73
CA PRO A 73 1.80 1.42 8.16
C PRO A 73 3.07 0.63 8.48
N ASP A 74 3.46 -0.30 7.62
CA ASP A 74 4.52 -1.28 7.89
C ASP A 74 5.31 -1.62 6.62
N ALA A 75 6.57 -2.00 6.80
CA ALA A 75 7.43 -2.51 5.75
C ALA A 75 8.41 -3.55 6.30
N VAL A 76 8.47 -4.70 5.65
CA VAL A 76 9.34 -5.81 6.07
C VAL A 76 10.46 -5.97 5.05
N GLU A 77 11.70 -6.02 5.52
CA GLU A 77 12.86 -6.35 4.69
C GLU A 77 12.70 -7.79 4.17
N ILE A 78 12.87 -7.99 2.87
CA ILE A 78 12.76 -9.31 2.23
C ILE A 78 14.10 -9.68 1.58
N ASP A 79 14.44 -10.96 1.68
CA ASP A 79 15.59 -11.51 0.95
C ASP A 79 15.16 -11.79 -0.50
N ILE A 80 15.92 -11.24 -1.47
CA ILE A 80 15.80 -11.57 -2.90
C ILE A 80 16.98 -12.47 -3.29
#